data_AF-M5BMA4-F1
#
_entry.id   AF-M5BMA4-F1
#
_cell.length_a   1.000
_cell.length_b   1.000
_cell.length_c   1.000
_cell.angle_alpha   90.00
_cell.angle_beta   90.00
_cell.angle_gamma   90.00
#
_symmetry.space_group_name_H-M   'P 1'
#
loop_
_entity.id
_entity.type
_entity.pdbx_description
1 polymer ?
#
loop_
_entity_poly.entity_id
_entity_poly.type
_entity_poly.pdbx_seq_one_letter_code
_entity_poly.pdbx_strand_id
1 'polypeptide(L)'
;MLGVGFLVPFLVFAGFLLLLLVSLSIPIIKTISILNIAANLQTGATNTGISGGVKFGLWGYCVSEITASVFGFNQTRASSCSRTRLGYDIDNQLLQLLGLDDLNDIVSRGLTFVLVLHPIACGLAFLALLFALLLLFKPARLASAMALIFSVLAAIIATVAFAIDVALTTIARNKVRDATDGNLRVTYGAVPWMTLGAMIALWAATVGACCGIFVGGRRRREAEKY
;
A
#
# COMPACT_ATOMS: atom_id res chain seq x y z
N MET A 1 -25.73 22.38 7.43
CA MET A 1 -24.30 22.76 7.41
C MET A 1 -23.41 21.79 8.21
N LEU A 2 -23.95 20.79 8.93
CA LEU A 2 -23.14 19.80 9.67
C LEU A 2 -22.50 18.69 8.80
N GLY A 3 -23.11 18.32 7.66
CA GLY A 3 -22.65 17.15 6.88
C GLY A 3 -21.27 17.31 6.24
N VAL A 4 -20.95 18.49 5.69
CA VAL A 4 -19.68 18.72 4.96
C VAL A 4 -18.49 18.91 5.93
N GLY A 5 -18.75 19.44 7.13
CA GLY A 5 -17.71 19.65 8.15
C GLY A 5 -17.17 18.35 8.75
N PHE A 6 -18.00 17.31 8.85
CA PHE A 6 -17.60 15.99 9.35
C PHE A 6 -17.01 15.09 8.25
N LEU A 7 -17.38 15.32 6.99
CA LEU A 7 -16.93 14.51 5.86
C LEU A 7 -15.40 14.60 5.66
N VAL A 8 -14.84 15.81 5.72
CA VAL A 8 -13.40 16.04 5.53
C VAL A 8 -12.53 15.30 6.56
N PRO A 9 -12.71 15.48 7.90
CA PRO A 9 -11.90 14.75 8.88
C PRO A 9 -12.11 13.24 8.80
N PHE A 10 -13.32 12.76 8.44
CA PHE A 10 -13.58 11.34 8.23
C PHE A 10 -12.78 10.76 7.05
N LEU A 11 -12.74 11.46 5.91
CA LEU A 11 -11.94 11.05 4.75
C LEU A 11 -10.44 11.07 5.04
N VAL A 12 -9.94 12.11 5.72
CA VAL A 12 -8.52 12.18 6.12
C VAL A 12 -8.18 11.05 7.10
N PHE A 13 -9.07 10.74 8.05
CA PHE A 13 -8.90 9.62 8.97
C PHE A 13 -8.84 8.27 8.25
N ALA A 14 -9.74 8.04 7.29
CA ALA A 14 -9.73 6.83 6.47
C ALA A 14 -8.43 6.73 5.64
N GLY A 15 -7.99 7.82 5.01
CA GLY A 15 -6.73 7.88 4.26
C GLY A 15 -5.50 7.63 5.14
N PHE A 16 -5.48 8.22 6.34
CA PHE A 16 -4.44 7.99 7.35
C PHE A 16 -4.38 6.51 7.77
N LEU A 17 -5.53 5.90 8.10
CA LEU A 17 -5.57 4.48 8.46
C LEU A 17 -5.03 3.59 7.33
N LEU A 18 -5.43 3.84 6.09
CA LEU A 18 -4.93 3.07 4.95
C LEU A 18 -3.41 3.21 4.78
N LEU A 19 -2.87 4.42 4.86
CA LEU A 19 -1.40 4.63 4.81
C LEU A 19 -0.67 3.98 5.98
N LEU A 20 -1.28 3.99 7.17
CA LEU A 20 -0.74 3.34 8.36
C LEU A 20 -0.72 1.82 8.19
N LEU A 21 -1.80 1.23 7.68
CA LEU A 21 -1.87 -0.21 7.37
C LEU A 21 -0.82 -0.59 6.33
N VAL A 22 -0.62 0.23 5.30
CA VAL A 22 0.42 0.00 4.30
C VAL A 22 1.82 0.09 4.91
N SER A 23 2.06 1.07 5.79
CA SER A 23 3.35 1.26 6.48
C SER A 23 3.66 0.09 7.44
N LEU A 24 2.63 -0.48 8.07
CA LEU A 24 2.72 -1.61 9.01
C LEU A 24 2.56 -3.00 8.37
N SER A 25 2.42 -3.08 7.05
CA SER A 25 1.92 -4.27 6.34
C SER A 25 2.79 -5.54 6.44
N ILE A 26 3.98 -5.52 7.04
CA ILE A 26 4.84 -6.72 7.13
C ILE A 26 5.26 -7.15 8.53
N PRO A 27 5.49 -6.29 9.53
CA PRO A 27 5.73 -6.84 10.86
C PRO A 27 4.46 -7.43 11.52
N ILE A 28 3.24 -7.02 11.13
CA ILE A 28 2.04 -7.27 11.98
C ILE A 28 0.95 -8.13 11.32
N ILE A 29 0.74 -8.11 9.98
CA ILE A 29 -0.46 -8.73 9.38
C ILE A 29 -0.12 -9.67 8.21
N LYS A 30 -0.19 -10.99 8.44
CA LYS A 30 0.03 -12.07 7.43
C LYS A 30 -0.93 -12.05 6.22
N THR A 31 -1.93 -11.15 6.21
CA THR A 31 -3.00 -11.10 5.21
C THR A 31 -2.81 -10.00 4.16
N ILE A 32 -1.94 -9.01 4.37
CA ILE A 32 -1.72 -7.90 3.44
C ILE A 32 -0.46 -8.15 2.62
N SER A 33 -0.58 -8.97 1.58
CA SER A 33 0.52 -9.26 0.63
C SER A 33 0.54 -8.25 -0.52
N ILE A 34 1.73 -7.96 -1.07
CA ILE A 34 1.95 -7.19 -2.31
C ILE A 34 1.83 -8.09 -3.54
N LEU A 35 2.29 -9.33 -3.41
CA LEU A 35 2.25 -10.32 -4.47
C LEU A 35 2.00 -11.68 -3.86
N ASN A 36 1.11 -12.45 -4.48
CA ASN A 36 0.86 -13.83 -4.09
C ASN A 36 1.07 -14.72 -5.32
N ILE A 37 2.03 -15.64 -5.20
CA ILE A 37 2.39 -16.63 -6.20
C ILE A 37 1.91 -17.96 -5.68
N ALA A 38 0.93 -18.56 -6.35
CA ALA A 38 0.46 -19.91 -6.03
C ALA A 38 0.97 -20.88 -7.10
N ALA A 39 1.67 -21.92 -6.65
CA ALA A 39 2.04 -23.06 -7.46
C ALA A 39 1.09 -24.22 -7.14
N ASN A 40 0.32 -24.66 -8.14
CA ASN A 40 -0.45 -25.88 -8.07
C ASN A 40 -0.03 -26.75 -9.26
N LEU A 41 0.94 -27.62 -9.03
CA LEU A 41 1.46 -28.52 -10.04
C LEU A 41 0.80 -29.88 -9.82
N GLN A 42 -0.21 -30.16 -10.64
CA GLN A 42 -0.83 -31.48 -10.76
C GLN A 42 -0.27 -32.14 -12.03
N THR A 43 0.56 -33.16 -11.87
CA THR A 43 1.15 -33.90 -13.00
C THR A 43 0.46 -35.25 -13.19
N GLY A 44 -0.43 -35.34 -14.17
CA GLY A 44 -0.93 -36.61 -14.73
C GLY A 44 -1.74 -37.53 -13.81
N ALA A 45 -2.18 -38.69 -14.34
CA ALA A 45 -3.11 -39.66 -13.72
C ALA A 45 -2.59 -40.40 -12.47
N THR A 46 -1.47 -39.98 -11.90
CA THR A 46 -0.92 -40.44 -10.63
C THR A 46 -1.11 -39.34 -9.60
N ASN A 47 -1.58 -39.65 -8.39
CA ASN A 47 -1.82 -38.70 -7.28
C ASN A 47 -0.51 -38.07 -6.75
N THR A 48 0.20 -37.34 -7.62
CA THR A 48 1.44 -36.63 -7.37
C THR A 48 1.15 -35.14 -7.57
N GLY A 49 0.93 -34.43 -6.46
CA GLY A 49 0.54 -33.03 -6.46
C GLY A 49 1.38 -32.23 -5.47
N ILE A 50 2.02 -31.16 -5.95
CA ILE A 50 2.73 -30.19 -5.12
C ILE A 50 1.92 -28.89 -5.13
N SER A 51 1.36 -28.55 -3.98
CA SER A 51 0.67 -27.27 -3.76
C SER A 51 1.45 -26.45 -2.75
N GLY A 52 1.88 -25.25 -3.15
CA GLY A 52 2.62 -24.32 -2.31
C GLY A 52 2.43 -22.89 -2.80
N GLY A 53 2.46 -21.92 -1.88
CA GLY A 53 2.26 -20.51 -2.23
C GLY A 53 3.26 -19.61 -1.52
N VAL A 54 3.80 -18.63 -2.23
CA VAL A 54 4.73 -17.63 -1.68
C VAL A 54 4.05 -16.26 -1.69
N LYS A 55 4.01 -15.62 -0.53
CA LYS A 55 3.49 -14.27 -0.36
C LYS A 55 4.64 -13.31 -0.12
N PHE A 56 4.77 -12.31 -0.97
CA PHE A 56 5.74 -11.24 -0.83
C PHE A 56 5.07 -10.00 -0.24
N GLY A 57 5.70 -9.39 0.76
CA GLY A 57 5.38 -8.09 1.31
C GLY A 57 6.53 -7.10 1.13
N LEU A 58 6.34 -5.85 1.55
CA LEU A 58 7.30 -4.74 1.45
C LEU A 58 8.58 -4.96 2.29
N TRP A 59 8.48 -5.63 3.45
CA TRP A 59 9.60 -5.83 4.40
C TRP A 59 10.09 -7.29 4.45
N GLY A 60 9.54 -8.21 3.63
CA GLY A 60 9.86 -9.64 3.69
C GLY A 60 8.90 -10.54 2.92
N TYR A 61 9.16 -11.86 2.96
CA TYR A 61 8.33 -12.88 2.30
C TYR A 61 8.00 -14.02 3.26
N CYS A 62 6.84 -14.65 3.05
CA CYS A 62 6.43 -15.85 3.75
C CYS A 62 6.11 -16.95 2.74
N VAL A 63 6.63 -18.15 3.01
CA VAL A 63 6.25 -19.37 2.32
C VAL A 63 5.10 -20.02 3.07
N SER A 64 3.99 -20.25 2.37
CA SER A 64 2.83 -21.00 2.87
C SER A 64 3.18 -22.49 2.95
N GLU A 65 2.38 -23.25 3.69
CA GLU A 65 2.58 -24.69 3.84
C GLU A 65 2.66 -25.37 2.46
N ILE A 66 3.76 -26.10 2.25
CA ILE A 66 3.97 -26.87 1.03
C ILE A 66 3.47 -28.28 1.33
N THR A 67 2.42 -28.67 0.62
CA THR A 67 1.88 -30.03 0.68
C THR A 67 2.34 -30.76 -0.56
N ALA A 68 3.29 -31.68 -0.39
CA ALA A 68 3.68 -32.61 -1.43
C ALA A 68 2.97 -33.94 -1.17
N SER A 69 2.15 -34.36 -2.12
CA SER A 69 1.56 -35.70 -2.18
C SER A 69 2.30 -36.49 -3.23
N VAL A 70 2.87 -37.64 -2.86
CA VAL A 70 3.55 -38.54 -3.78
C VAL A 70 3.13 -39.97 -3.43
N PHE A 71 2.44 -40.66 -4.36
CA PHE A 71 2.02 -42.06 -4.18
C PHE A 71 1.30 -42.35 -2.83
N GLY A 72 0.42 -41.44 -2.37
CA GLY A 72 -0.35 -41.61 -1.13
C GLY A 72 0.40 -41.23 0.16
N PHE A 73 1.67 -40.83 0.07
CA PHE A 73 2.41 -40.24 1.18
C PHE A 73 2.30 -38.71 1.13
N ASN A 74 1.84 -38.11 2.23
CA ASN A 74 1.72 -36.67 2.38
C ASN A 74 2.85 -36.16 3.26
N GLN A 75 3.69 -35.27 2.73
CA GLN A 75 4.68 -34.56 3.52
C GLN A 75 4.35 -33.07 3.53
N THR A 76 3.96 -32.58 4.70
CA THR A 76 3.66 -31.17 4.97
C THR A 76 4.88 -30.50 5.59
N ARG A 77 5.39 -29.44 4.96
CA ARG A 77 6.34 -28.52 5.60
C ARG A 77 5.58 -27.33 6.18
N ALA A 78 5.88 -27.01 7.44
CA ALA A 78 5.33 -25.85 8.13
C ALA A 78 5.71 -24.54 7.42
N SER A 79 4.82 -23.56 7.47
CA SER A 79 5.04 -22.22 6.91
C SER A 79 6.22 -21.54 7.59
N SER A 80 7.14 -20.98 6.81
CA SER A 80 8.30 -20.23 7.30
C SER A 80 8.29 -18.81 6.73
N CYS A 81 8.66 -17.83 7.54
CA CYS A 81 8.73 -16.43 7.13
C CYS A 81 10.16 -15.93 7.26
N SER A 82 10.60 -15.16 6.27
CA SER A 82 11.90 -14.48 6.32
C SER A 82 11.88 -13.37 7.38
N ARG A 83 13.05 -13.09 7.98
CA ARG A 83 13.20 -11.97 8.93
C ARG A 83 13.05 -10.63 8.20
N THR A 84 12.34 -9.70 8.83
CA THR A 84 12.15 -8.35 8.28
C THR A 84 13.48 -7.61 8.16
N ARG A 85 13.81 -7.14 6.95
CA ARG A 85 15.03 -6.36 6.67
C ARG A 85 14.67 -5.12 5.85
N LEU A 86 15.38 -4.02 6.11
CA LEU A 86 15.32 -2.79 5.31
C LEU A 86 16.17 -2.97 4.07
N GLY A 87 15.55 -2.91 2.90
CA GLY A 87 16.21 -3.26 1.65
C GLY A 87 16.29 -4.78 1.48
N TYR A 88 15.94 -5.24 0.28
CA TYR A 88 16.19 -6.61 -0.11
C TYR A 88 17.57 -6.67 -0.74
N ASP A 89 18.49 -7.36 -0.09
CA ASP A 89 19.58 -8.03 -0.79
C ASP A 89 18.97 -9.35 -1.26
N ILE A 90 18.46 -9.37 -2.50
CA ILE A 90 17.89 -10.59 -3.04
C ILE A 90 19.07 -11.52 -3.30
N ASP A 91 19.19 -12.54 -2.47
CA ASP A 91 20.20 -13.59 -2.59
C ASP A 91 20.28 -14.08 -4.05
N ASN A 92 21.48 -14.10 -4.59
CA ASN A 92 21.84 -14.36 -5.99
C ASN A 92 21.23 -15.66 -6.55
N GLN A 93 20.89 -16.64 -5.71
CA GLN A 93 20.18 -17.85 -6.12
C GLN A 93 18.70 -17.62 -6.47
N LEU A 94 18.02 -16.71 -5.76
CA LEU A 94 16.66 -16.31 -6.12
C LEU A 94 16.69 -15.36 -7.34
N LEU A 95 17.76 -14.57 -7.48
CA LEU A 95 17.99 -13.64 -8.58
C LEU A 95 18.19 -14.33 -9.93
N GLN A 96 18.94 -15.45 -9.96
CA GLN A 96 19.09 -16.29 -11.15
C GLN A 96 17.78 -17.00 -11.53
N LEU A 97 16.95 -17.37 -10.55
CA LEU A 97 15.62 -17.93 -10.82
C LEU A 97 14.62 -16.87 -11.35
N LEU A 98 14.83 -15.58 -11.05
CA LEU A 98 13.96 -14.48 -11.50
C LEU A 98 14.54 -13.64 -12.66
N GLY A 99 15.78 -13.89 -13.09
CA GLY A 99 16.46 -13.18 -14.19
C GLY A 99 16.55 -11.67 -13.96
N LEU A 100 16.96 -11.26 -12.77
CA LEU A 100 16.88 -9.87 -12.27
C LEU A 100 18.24 -9.17 -12.10
N ASP A 101 19.29 -9.67 -12.76
CA ASP A 101 20.68 -9.23 -12.52
C ASP A 101 20.92 -7.74 -12.85
N ASP A 102 20.23 -7.18 -13.84
CA ASP A 102 20.41 -5.80 -14.33
C ASP A 102 19.46 -4.76 -13.70
N LEU A 103 18.43 -5.21 -12.96
CA LEU A 103 17.36 -4.35 -12.40
C LEU A 103 17.36 -4.31 -10.87
N ASN A 104 18.27 -5.03 -10.22
CA ASN A 104 18.33 -5.14 -8.77
C ASN A 104 18.53 -3.77 -8.10
N ASP A 105 19.41 -2.93 -8.65
CA ASP A 105 19.66 -1.58 -8.11
C ASP A 105 18.43 -0.68 -8.21
N ILE A 106 17.68 -0.76 -9.32
CA ILE A 106 16.50 0.08 -9.54
C ILE A 106 15.35 -0.37 -8.63
N VAL A 107 15.13 -1.68 -8.50
CA VAL A 107 14.05 -2.25 -7.69
C VAL A 107 14.33 -2.06 -6.20
N SER A 108 15.56 -2.35 -5.74
CA SER A 108 15.95 -2.17 -4.33
C SER A 108 15.91 -0.70 -3.91
N ARG A 109 16.40 0.21 -4.77
CA ARG A 109 16.32 1.66 -4.55
C ARG A 109 14.88 2.19 -4.60
N GLY A 110 14.06 1.65 -5.50
CA GLY A 110 12.62 1.93 -5.56
C GLY A 110 11.88 1.50 -4.30
N LEU A 111 12.13 0.28 -3.81
CA LEU A 111 11.54 -0.24 -2.57
C LEU A 111 11.93 0.60 -1.36
N THR A 112 13.22 0.88 -1.20
CA THR A 112 13.71 1.69 -0.07
C THR A 112 13.15 3.10 -0.10
N PHE A 113 13.06 3.71 -1.28
CA PHE A 113 12.42 5.02 -1.45
C PHE A 113 10.94 4.97 -1.07
N VAL A 114 10.18 3.98 -1.55
CA VAL A 114 8.75 3.83 -1.21
C VAL A 114 8.55 3.57 0.28
N LEU A 115 9.42 2.77 0.92
CA LEU A 115 9.38 2.48 2.35
C LEU A 115 9.46 3.73 3.22
N VAL A 116 10.25 4.71 2.78
CA VAL A 116 10.43 5.98 3.48
C VAL A 116 9.31 6.96 3.12
N LEU A 117 8.80 6.90 1.89
CA LEU A 117 7.76 7.81 1.41
C LEU A 117 6.41 7.59 2.10
N HIS A 118 6.04 6.32 2.36
CA HIS A 118 4.80 5.96 3.05
C HIS A 118 4.66 6.56 4.47
N PRO A 119 5.62 6.39 5.40
CA PRO A 119 5.52 6.97 6.74
C PRO A 119 5.56 8.51 6.70
N ILE A 120 6.27 9.13 5.75
CA ILE A 120 6.24 10.58 5.56
C ILE A 120 4.82 11.04 5.15
N ALA A 121 4.20 10.35 4.18
CA ALA A 121 2.82 10.61 3.78
C ALA A 121 1.85 10.45 4.95
N CYS A 122 2.05 9.40 5.75
CA CYS A 122 1.23 9.08 6.91
C CYS A 122 1.35 10.15 8.00
N GLY A 123 2.55 10.65 8.26
CA GLY A 123 2.79 11.76 9.20
C GLY A 123 2.12 13.06 8.74
N LEU A 124 2.19 13.39 7.45
CA LEU A 124 1.53 14.57 6.90
C LEU A 124 0.00 14.45 6.93
N ALA A 125 -0.54 13.26 6.66
CA ALA A 125 -1.97 12.98 6.78
C ALA A 125 -2.45 13.10 8.24
N PHE A 126 -1.63 12.65 9.21
CA PHE A 126 -1.92 12.81 10.64
C PHE A 126 -1.93 14.29 11.06
N LEU A 127 -0.95 15.09 10.60
CA LEU A 127 -0.94 16.53 10.84
C LEU A 127 -2.17 17.21 10.24
N ALA A 128 -2.52 16.86 9.00
CA ALA A 128 -3.72 17.38 8.35
C ALA A 128 -5.00 17.04 9.14
N LEU A 129 -5.09 15.82 9.70
CA LEU A 129 -6.18 15.39 10.56
C LEU A 129 -6.26 16.22 11.85
N LEU A 130 -5.12 16.44 12.52
CA LEU A 130 -5.06 17.21 13.75
C LEU A 130 -5.58 18.64 13.52
N PHE A 131 -5.14 19.30 12.44
CA PHE A 131 -5.63 20.63 12.11
C PHE A 131 -7.10 20.65 11.67
N ALA A 132 -7.57 19.63 10.96
CA ALA A 132 -8.98 19.48 10.61
C ALA A 132 -9.87 19.30 11.85
N LEU A 133 -9.41 18.52 12.83
CA LEU A 133 -10.10 18.32 14.10
C LEU A 133 -10.11 19.60 14.95
N LEU A 134 -8.99 20.32 15.01
CA LEU A 134 -8.92 21.63 15.69
C LEU A 134 -9.91 22.63 15.11
N LEU A 135 -10.12 22.62 13.80
CA LEU A 135 -11.10 23.48 13.12
C LEU A 135 -12.55 23.19 13.56
N LEU A 136 -12.84 21.94 13.94
CA LEU A 136 -14.15 21.52 14.44
C LEU A 136 -14.42 22.07 15.84
N PHE A 137 -13.40 22.12 16.70
CA PHE A 137 -13.52 22.65 18.06
C PHE A 137 -13.42 24.18 18.13
N LYS A 138 -12.54 24.79 17.32
CA LYS A 138 -12.34 26.25 17.29
C LYS A 138 -12.16 26.74 15.85
N PRO A 139 -13.05 27.61 15.35
CA PRO A 139 -12.93 28.17 13.99
C PRO A 139 -11.77 29.18 13.93
N ALA A 140 -10.57 28.70 13.59
CA ALA A 140 -9.38 29.53 13.39
C ALA A 140 -9.00 29.59 11.89
N ARG A 141 -8.94 30.81 11.33
CA ARG A 141 -8.56 31.03 9.92
C ARG A 141 -7.16 30.52 9.58
N LEU A 142 -6.24 30.58 10.53
CA LEU A 142 -4.86 30.12 10.34
C LEU A 142 -4.79 28.57 10.29
N ALA A 143 -5.60 27.90 11.10
CA ALA A 143 -5.66 26.43 11.14
C ALA A 143 -6.23 25.85 9.84
N SER A 144 -7.20 26.52 9.19
CA SER A 144 -7.74 26.05 7.91
C SER A 144 -6.73 26.13 6.77
N ALA A 145 -5.90 27.18 6.74
CA ALA A 145 -4.85 27.30 5.73
C ALA A 145 -3.77 26.23 5.90
N MET A 146 -3.34 25.99 7.15
CA MET A 146 -2.35 24.96 7.45
C MET A 146 -2.87 23.55 7.14
N ALA A 147 -4.12 23.24 7.53
CA ALA A 147 -4.75 21.97 7.19
C ALA A 147 -4.75 21.69 5.68
N LEU A 148 -5.08 22.71 4.87
CA LEU A 148 -5.03 22.59 3.41
C LEU A 148 -3.63 22.30 2.89
N ILE A 149 -2.63 23.06 3.33
CA ILE A 149 -1.24 22.89 2.89
C ILE A 149 -0.75 21.46 3.20
N PHE A 150 -0.95 20.99 4.43
CA PHE A 150 -0.56 19.64 4.82
C PHE A 150 -1.34 18.56 4.05
N SER A 151 -2.63 18.77 3.81
CA SER A 151 -3.45 17.81 3.04
C SER A 151 -3.02 17.70 1.58
N VAL A 152 -2.66 18.82 0.93
CA VAL A 152 -2.17 18.84 -0.46
C VAL A 152 -0.80 18.18 -0.55
N LEU A 153 0.12 18.48 0.39
CA LEU A 153 1.42 17.83 0.45
C LEU A 153 1.29 16.32 0.66
N ALA A 154 0.41 15.88 1.59
CA ALA A 154 0.12 14.47 1.80
C ALA A 154 -0.43 13.80 0.54
N ALA A 155 -1.36 14.46 -0.17
CA ALA A 155 -1.94 13.94 -1.40
C ALA A 155 -0.89 13.78 -2.52
N ILE A 156 -0.01 14.76 -2.71
CA ILE A 156 1.08 14.70 -3.70
C ILE A 156 2.02 13.53 -3.37
N ILE A 157 2.44 13.41 -2.12
CA ILE A 157 3.36 12.33 -1.72
C ILE A 157 2.70 10.96 -1.86
N ALA A 158 1.41 10.84 -1.52
CA ALA A 158 0.64 9.62 -1.77
C ALA A 158 0.52 9.28 -3.26
N THR A 159 0.39 10.27 -4.15
CA THR A 159 0.40 10.02 -5.61
C THR A 159 1.74 9.48 -6.11
N VAL A 160 2.85 10.00 -5.58
CA VAL A 160 4.20 9.53 -5.95
C VAL A 160 4.40 8.10 -5.43
N ALA A 161 3.98 7.81 -4.19
CA ALA A 161 4.04 6.46 -3.63
C ALA A 161 3.24 5.46 -4.48
N PHE A 162 2.00 5.80 -4.84
CA PHE A 162 1.16 4.96 -5.69
C PHE A 162 1.78 4.69 -7.06
N ALA A 163 2.38 5.70 -7.71
CA ALA A 163 3.04 5.51 -9.00
C ALA A 163 4.20 4.50 -8.91
N ILE A 164 4.97 4.55 -7.82
CA ILE A 164 6.09 3.63 -7.58
C ILE A 164 5.56 2.22 -7.26
N ASP A 165 4.51 2.09 -6.45
CA ASP A 165 3.90 0.78 -6.14
C ASP A 165 3.41 0.06 -7.40
N VAL A 166 2.79 0.80 -8.32
CA VAL A 166 2.33 0.27 -9.62
C VAL A 166 3.50 -0.13 -10.50
N ALA A 167 4.56 0.68 -10.55
CA ALA A 167 5.76 0.36 -11.31
C ALA A 167 6.42 -0.93 -10.81
N LEU A 168 6.63 -1.05 -9.49
CA LEU A 168 7.21 -2.23 -8.85
C LEU A 168 6.37 -3.48 -9.10
N THR A 169 5.04 -3.38 -8.95
CA THR A 169 4.13 -4.51 -9.18
C THR A 169 4.12 -4.96 -10.64
N THR A 170 4.22 -4.03 -11.59
CA THR A 170 4.26 -4.32 -13.03
C THR A 170 5.56 -5.03 -13.41
N ILE A 171 6.70 -4.54 -12.93
CA ILE A 171 8.02 -5.16 -13.15
C ILE A 171 8.03 -6.58 -12.57
N ALA A 172 7.57 -6.74 -11.32
CA ALA A 172 7.50 -8.04 -10.66
C ALA A 172 6.63 -9.03 -11.44
N ARG A 173 5.44 -8.60 -11.90
CA ARG A 173 4.51 -9.48 -12.64
C ARG A 173 5.05 -9.90 -14.01
N ASN A 174 5.63 -8.96 -14.76
CA ASN A 174 6.20 -9.27 -16.08
C ASN A 174 7.32 -10.31 -15.95
N LYS A 175 8.19 -10.17 -14.94
CA LYS A 175 9.29 -11.10 -14.73
C LYS A 175 8.85 -12.47 -14.23
N VAL A 176 7.86 -12.57 -13.33
CA VAL A 176 7.36 -13.90 -12.93
C VAL A 176 6.68 -14.62 -14.09
N ARG A 177 6.01 -13.87 -14.99
CA ARG A 177 5.43 -14.44 -16.21
C ARG A 177 6.51 -15.00 -17.14
N ASP A 178 7.59 -14.26 -17.34
CA ASP A 178 8.69 -14.66 -18.22
C ASP A 178 9.50 -15.82 -17.65
N ALA A 179 9.73 -15.87 -16.33
CA ALA A 179 10.50 -16.94 -15.68
C ALA A 179 9.76 -18.28 -15.56
N THR A 180 8.44 -18.30 -15.73
CA THR A 180 7.63 -19.50 -15.51
C THR A 180 6.83 -19.98 -16.72
N ASP A 181 7.08 -19.44 -17.92
CA ASP A 181 6.34 -19.78 -19.15
C ASP A 181 4.80 -19.82 -18.95
N GLY A 182 4.28 -18.95 -18.06
CA GLY A 182 2.85 -18.87 -17.75
C GLY A 182 2.26 -19.97 -16.85
N ASN A 183 3.06 -20.90 -16.29
CA ASN A 183 2.54 -22.02 -15.50
C ASN A 183 2.23 -21.69 -14.02
N LEU A 184 2.58 -20.48 -13.55
CA LEU A 184 2.31 -20.00 -12.18
C LEU A 184 1.28 -18.87 -12.18
N ARG A 185 0.26 -18.99 -11.33
CA ARG A 185 -0.75 -17.94 -11.17
C ARG A 185 -0.24 -16.86 -10.23
N VAL A 186 0.06 -15.69 -10.81
CA VAL A 186 0.46 -14.49 -10.09
C VAL A 186 -0.76 -13.59 -9.87
N THR A 187 -1.07 -13.31 -8.61
CA THR A 187 -2.20 -12.45 -8.22
C THR A 187 -1.72 -11.13 -7.64
N TYR A 188 -2.42 -10.04 -7.98
CA TYR A 188 -2.16 -8.71 -7.42
C TYR A 188 -2.40 -8.74 -5.90
N GLY A 189 -1.46 -8.19 -5.15
CA GLY A 189 -1.62 -8.01 -3.72
C GLY A 189 -2.55 -6.84 -3.36
N ALA A 190 -2.89 -6.76 -2.08
CA ALA A 190 -3.80 -5.76 -1.52
C ALA A 190 -3.19 -4.36 -1.40
N VAL A 191 -1.86 -4.26 -1.31
CA VAL A 191 -1.14 -2.98 -1.09
C VAL A 191 -1.45 -1.90 -2.14
N PRO A 192 -1.32 -2.14 -3.47
CA PRO A 192 -1.62 -1.11 -4.46
C PRO A 192 -3.09 -0.64 -4.43
N TRP A 193 -4.02 -1.51 -4.04
CA TRP A 193 -5.43 -1.14 -3.87
C TRP A 193 -5.65 -0.27 -2.63
N MET A 194 -4.93 -0.55 -1.55
CA MET A 194 -4.97 0.26 -0.33
C MET A 194 -4.35 1.65 -0.54
N THR A 195 -3.23 1.74 -1.27
CA THR A 195 -2.59 3.03 -1.58
C THR A 195 -3.42 3.86 -2.55
N LEU A 196 -4.09 3.23 -3.52
CA LEU A 196 -5.09 3.88 -4.36
C LEU A 196 -6.27 4.42 -3.55
N GLY A 197 -6.82 3.62 -2.63
CA GLY A 197 -7.90 4.05 -1.73
C GLY A 197 -7.49 5.25 -0.87
N ALA A 198 -6.27 5.23 -0.33
CA ALA A 198 -5.73 6.35 0.45
C ALA A 198 -5.55 7.62 -0.40
N MET A 199 -5.01 7.48 -1.61
CA MET A 199 -4.84 8.58 -2.55
C MET A 199 -6.17 9.26 -2.86
N ILE A 200 -7.20 8.48 -3.23
CA ILE A 200 -8.53 9.02 -3.55
C ILE A 200 -9.14 9.71 -2.33
N ALA A 201 -9.04 9.11 -1.14
CA ALA A 201 -9.57 9.70 0.08
C ALA A 201 -8.90 11.06 0.41
N LEU A 202 -7.57 11.16 0.25
CA LEU A 202 -6.82 12.40 0.47
C LEU A 202 -7.18 13.47 -0.56
N TRP A 203 -7.31 13.14 -1.84
CA TRP A 203 -7.75 14.08 -2.87
C TRP A 203 -9.20 14.55 -2.68
N ALA A 204 -10.10 13.65 -2.28
CA ALA A 204 -11.47 14.04 -1.96
C ALA A 204 -11.51 14.94 -0.71
N ALA A 205 -10.64 14.71 0.27
CA ALA A 205 -10.50 15.58 1.44
C ALA A 205 -9.97 16.97 1.08
N THR A 206 -8.96 17.09 0.19
CA THR A 206 -8.42 18.39 -0.24
C THR A 206 -9.48 19.21 -0.98
N VAL A 207 -10.24 18.59 -1.88
CA VAL A 207 -11.36 19.24 -2.58
C VAL A 207 -12.44 19.67 -1.60
N GLY A 208 -12.82 18.80 -0.65
CA GLY A 208 -13.80 19.11 0.39
C GLY A 208 -13.36 20.29 1.28
N ALA A 209 -12.09 20.33 1.68
CA ALA A 209 -11.52 21.42 2.46
C ALA A 209 -11.48 22.74 1.68
N CYS A 210 -11.10 22.71 0.39
CA CYS A 210 -11.15 23.88 -0.50
C CYS A 210 -12.58 24.43 -0.61
N CYS A 211 -13.56 23.58 -0.95
CA CYS A 211 -14.96 24.00 -1.05
C CYS A 211 -15.50 24.56 0.27
N GLY A 212 -15.13 23.97 1.41
CA GLY A 212 -15.52 24.45 2.75
C GLY A 212 -15.04 25.87 3.03
N ILE A 213 -13.81 26.21 2.65
CA ILE A 213 -13.24 27.55 2.86
C ILE A 213 -13.88 28.59 1.93
N PHE A 214 -14.03 28.29 0.64
CA PHE A 214 -14.61 29.25 -0.32
C PHE A 214 -16.11 29.50 -0.09
N VAL A 215 -16.89 28.45 0.17
CA VAL A 215 -18.34 28.57 0.38
C VAL A 215 -18.66 29.09 1.78
N GLY A 216 -17.93 28.63 2.81
CA GLY A 216 -18.09 29.10 4.19
C GLY A 216 -17.64 30.54 4.38
N GLY A 217 -16.53 30.94 3.72
CA GLY A 217 -16.05 32.32 3.72
C GLY A 217 -16.99 33.30 3.05
N ARG A 218 -17.65 32.88 1.94
CA ARG A 218 -18.65 33.71 1.24
C ARG A 218 -19.90 33.94 2.08
N ARG A 219 -20.44 32.90 2.73
CA ARG A 219 -21.63 33.05 3.61
C ARG A 219 -21.38 33.91 4.85
N ARG A 220 -20.19 33.86 5.44
CA ARG A 220 -19.87 34.68 6.62
C ARG A 220 -19.78 36.17 6.29
N ARG A 221 -19.28 36.52 5.10
CA ARG A 221 -19.27 37.91 4.60
C ARG A 221 -20.66 38.45 4.28
N GLU A 222 -21.57 37.58 3.85
CA GLU A 222 -22.97 37.95 3.61
C GLU A 222 -23.71 38.20 4.94
N ALA A 223 -23.42 37.41 5.99
CA ALA A 223 -24.02 37.58 7.31
C ALA A 223 -23.47 38.78 8.12
N GLU A 224 -22.33 39.35 7.72
CA GLU A 224 -21.74 40.55 8.33
C GLU A 224 -22.25 41.85 7.67
N LYS A 225 -23.04 41.74 6.59
CA LYS A 225 -23.66 42.86 5.87
C LYS A 225 -25.12 43.13 6.28
N TYR A 226 -25.70 42.32 7.16
CA TYR A 226 -27.04 42.48 7.72
C TYR A 226 -26.95 42.66 9.24
#